data_AF-A0A6G0UFG7-F1
#
_entry.id   AF-A0A6G0UFG7-F1
#
_cell.length_a   1.000
_cell.length_b   1.000
_cell.length_c   1.000
_cell.angle_alpha   90.00
_cell.angle_beta   90.00
_cell.angle_gamma   90.00
#
_symmetry.space_group_name_H-M   'P 1'
#
loop_
_entity.id
_entity.type
_entity.pdbx_description
1 polymer ?
#
loop_
_entity_poly.entity_id
_entity_poly.type
_entity_poly.pdbx_seq_one_letter_code
_entity_poly.pdbx_strand_id
1 'polypeptide(L)'
;ASDYANRKKVLNTLLSALPVSRMVHLRTPLWKEKMVGTTKAITQSQAYNGSNRARLAHHNDCFLASATDEGTYTNTSVEYPYLHNETKYLAMGGETCALNPPRTDCSKALSELKYFHWSYLNTDYNSDVLKGFISGGCMDQIKKSLGYRFELVNGTFTQSANIGGSFPLALTIRNSAYSVRMANNNLWEPNTGYNNLNFTMTLANAQLDMSKKK
;
A
#
# COMPACT_ATOMS: atom_id res chain seq x y z
N ALA A 1 5.06 32.53 -2.68
CA ALA A 1 5.31 32.10 -4.08
C ALA A 1 5.65 30.62 -4.08
N SER A 2 4.94 29.79 -4.83
CA SER A 2 5.26 28.37 -4.93
C SER A 2 6.34 28.15 -5.98
N ASP A 3 7.58 28.00 -5.52
CA ASP A 3 8.74 27.74 -6.36
C ASP A 3 8.77 26.28 -6.85
N TYR A 4 7.90 25.97 -7.81
CA TYR A 4 7.78 24.62 -8.37
C TYR A 4 8.98 24.23 -9.24
N ALA A 5 9.66 25.21 -9.84
CA ALA A 5 10.83 24.95 -10.69
C ALA A 5 11.98 24.36 -9.86
N ASN A 6 12.32 24.99 -8.73
CA ASN A 6 13.37 24.48 -7.86
C ASN A 6 12.96 23.17 -7.17
N ARG A 7 11.71 23.03 -6.74
CA ARG A 7 11.19 21.75 -6.20
C ARG A 7 11.30 20.60 -7.21
N LYS A 8 10.94 20.84 -8.47
CA LYS A 8 11.08 19.86 -9.55
C LYS A 8 12.54 19.49 -9.80
N LYS A 9 13.47 20.45 -9.69
CA LYS A 9 14.92 20.19 -9.80
C LYS A 9 15.39 19.25 -8.69
N VAL A 10 15.00 19.50 -7.44
CA VAL A 10 15.31 18.61 -6.30
C VAL A 10 14.71 17.22 -6.50
N LEU A 11 13.43 17.15 -6.88
CA LEU A 11 12.73 15.89 -7.12
C LEU A 11 13.41 15.04 -8.20
N ASN A 12 13.74 15.65 -9.34
CA ASN A 12 14.41 14.95 -10.43
C ASN A 12 15.80 14.47 -10.01
N THR A 13 16.54 15.26 -9.22
CA THR A 13 17.84 14.87 -8.69
C THR A 13 17.73 13.62 -7.80
N LEU A 14 16.74 13.58 -6.90
CA LEU A 14 16.47 12.39 -6.06
C LEU A 14 16.12 11.16 -6.89
N LEU A 15 15.25 11.32 -7.89
CA LEU A 15 14.85 10.22 -8.78
C LEU A 15 16.02 9.68 -9.62
N SER A 16 16.95 10.54 -10.02
CA SER A 16 18.18 10.15 -10.73
C SER A 16 19.20 9.47 -9.82
N ALA A 17 19.27 9.85 -8.54
CA ALA A 17 20.19 9.26 -7.57
C ALA A 17 19.73 7.88 -7.06
N LEU A 18 18.42 7.61 -7.07
CA LEU A 18 17.85 6.37 -6.56
C LEU A 18 17.66 5.32 -7.68
N PRO A 19 17.80 4.01 -7.36
CA PRO A 19 17.47 2.94 -8.30
C PRO A 19 16.05 3.07 -8.88
N VAL A 20 15.84 2.67 -10.12
CA VAL A 20 14.54 2.73 -10.81
C VAL A 20 13.41 1.97 -10.09
N SER A 21 13.77 1.01 -9.23
CA SER A 21 12.86 0.27 -8.36
C SER A 21 12.42 1.01 -7.09
N ARG A 22 12.93 2.23 -6.84
CA ARG A 22 12.61 3.04 -5.66
C ARG A 22 11.71 4.22 -6.01
N MET A 23 10.68 4.41 -5.19
CA MET A 23 9.77 5.54 -5.25
C MET A 23 10.24 6.67 -4.34
N VAL A 24 9.91 7.91 -4.68
CA VAL A 24 10.10 9.13 -3.88
C VAL A 24 8.73 9.64 -3.45
N HIS A 25 8.55 9.91 -2.16
CA HIS A 25 7.28 10.37 -1.63
C HIS A 25 7.17 11.90 -1.69
N LEU A 26 5.98 12.40 -2.02
CA LEU A 26 5.64 13.82 -2.01
C LEU A 26 4.52 14.10 -1.00
N ARG A 27 4.65 15.20 -0.25
CA ARG A 27 3.71 15.59 0.80
C ARG A 27 2.31 15.90 0.28
N THR A 28 2.18 16.51 -0.89
CA THR A 28 0.87 16.95 -1.40
C THR A 28 0.61 16.43 -2.83
N PRO A 29 -0.64 16.04 -3.14
CA PRO A 29 -1.05 15.76 -4.52
C PRO A 29 -0.78 16.96 -5.44
N LEU A 30 -1.13 18.17 -5.02
CA LEU A 30 -0.91 19.41 -5.79
C LEU A 30 0.55 19.60 -6.22
N TRP A 31 1.54 19.31 -5.34
CA TRP A 31 2.95 19.43 -5.71
C TRP A 31 3.31 18.46 -6.83
N LYS A 32 2.84 17.21 -6.74
CA LYS A 32 3.05 16.20 -7.79
C LYS A 32 2.43 16.67 -9.11
N GLU A 33 1.18 17.11 -9.09
CA GLU A 33 0.49 17.57 -10.30
C GLU A 33 1.23 18.73 -10.98
N LYS A 34 1.68 19.73 -10.21
CA LYS A 34 2.42 20.88 -10.72
C LYS A 34 3.80 20.50 -11.25
N MET A 35 4.52 19.60 -10.59
CA MET A 35 5.86 19.18 -11.03
C MET A 35 5.82 18.23 -12.23
N VAL A 36 4.80 17.37 -12.33
CA VAL A 36 4.62 16.46 -13.48
C VAL A 36 3.93 17.16 -14.65
N GLY A 37 3.10 18.18 -14.38
CA GLY A 37 2.33 18.90 -15.40
C GLY A 37 1.03 18.19 -15.80
N THR A 38 0.43 17.41 -14.89
CA THR A 38 -0.83 16.70 -15.14
C THR A 38 -1.61 16.48 -13.86
N THR A 39 -2.93 16.56 -13.94
CA THR A 39 -3.87 16.24 -12.86
C THR A 39 -4.43 14.82 -12.98
N LYS A 40 -4.01 14.07 -14.00
CA LYS A 40 -4.47 12.69 -14.20
C LYS A 40 -3.67 11.75 -13.29
N ALA A 41 -4.37 10.81 -12.66
CA ALA A 41 -3.73 9.70 -11.96
C ALA A 41 -2.97 8.79 -12.95
N ILE A 42 -1.95 8.09 -12.47
CA ILE A 42 -1.26 7.05 -13.25
C ILE A 42 -2.20 5.87 -13.54
N THR A 43 -2.06 5.29 -14.74
CA THR A 43 -2.79 4.07 -15.13
C THR A 43 -1.96 2.82 -14.87
N GLN A 44 -2.58 1.64 -14.89
CA GLN A 44 -1.86 0.36 -14.80
C GLN A 44 -0.77 0.19 -15.87
N SER A 45 -1.02 0.66 -17.11
CA SER A 45 -0.04 0.60 -18.21
C SER A 45 1.15 1.54 -18.02
N GLN A 46 0.98 2.60 -17.24
CA GLN A 46 2.04 3.53 -16.86
C GLN A 46 2.74 3.07 -15.57
N ALA A 47 2.04 2.34 -14.71
CA ALA A 47 2.59 1.79 -13.49
C ALA A 47 3.77 0.85 -13.81
N TYR A 48 4.79 0.88 -12.94
CA TYR A 48 5.94 -0.03 -12.98
C TYR A 48 6.83 0.03 -14.24
N ASN A 49 6.62 0.98 -15.15
CA ASN A 49 7.44 1.11 -16.37
C ASN A 49 8.81 1.81 -16.16
N GLY A 50 9.20 2.06 -14.90
CA GLY A 50 10.46 2.72 -14.55
C GLY A 50 10.49 4.23 -14.78
N SER A 51 9.45 4.84 -15.36
CA SER A 51 9.38 6.28 -15.54
C SER A 51 9.38 7.03 -14.21
N ASN A 52 9.86 8.28 -14.22
CA ASN A 52 9.83 9.15 -13.05
C ASN A 52 8.42 9.24 -12.45
N ARG A 53 7.38 9.37 -13.28
CA ARG A 53 5.99 9.46 -12.80
C ARG A 53 5.52 8.18 -12.09
N ALA A 54 5.94 7.01 -12.56
CA ALA A 54 5.68 5.72 -11.91
C ALA A 54 6.46 5.51 -10.61
N ARG A 55 7.27 6.49 -10.21
CA ARG A 55 8.11 6.47 -9.00
C ARG A 55 7.78 7.62 -8.04
N LEU A 56 6.65 8.33 -8.22
CA LEU A 56 6.25 9.44 -7.35
C LEU A 56 5.13 9.05 -6.39
N ALA A 57 5.50 8.59 -5.21
CA ALA A 57 4.59 8.17 -4.15
C ALA A 57 4.05 9.36 -3.32
N HIS A 58 3.21 9.06 -2.33
CA HIS A 58 2.52 10.05 -1.51
C HIS A 58 2.82 9.85 -0.02
N HIS A 59 2.94 10.97 0.70
CA HIS A 59 3.10 11.00 2.15
C HIS A 59 2.15 12.04 2.73
N ASN A 60 1.35 11.68 3.73
CA ASN A 60 0.50 12.63 4.45
C ASN A 60 1.05 12.87 5.85
N ASP A 61 1.52 14.09 6.08
CA ASP A 61 2.28 14.53 7.25
C ASP A 61 1.39 14.90 8.45
N CYS A 62 0.07 14.83 8.29
CA CYS A 62 -0.92 15.26 9.29
C CYS A 62 -2.28 14.58 9.06
N PHE A 63 -2.26 13.27 8.88
CA PHE A 63 -3.45 12.47 8.59
C PHE A 63 -4.57 12.72 9.62
N LEU A 64 -5.76 13.06 9.10
CA LEU A 64 -7.00 13.34 9.85
C LEU A 64 -7.00 14.64 10.67
N ALA A 65 -5.90 15.39 10.71
CA ALA A 65 -5.72 16.53 11.63
C ALA A 65 -6.67 17.71 11.37
N SER A 66 -7.15 17.88 10.14
CA SER A 66 -8.10 18.93 9.79
C SER A 66 -8.88 18.57 8.51
N ALA A 67 -9.70 19.48 7.97
CA ALA A 67 -10.37 19.24 6.68
C ALA A 67 -9.37 19.07 5.51
N THR A 68 -8.15 19.58 5.67
CA THR A 68 -7.09 19.58 4.67
C THR A 68 -5.84 18.79 5.09
N ASP A 69 -5.88 18.13 6.25
CA ASP A 69 -4.72 17.46 6.86
C ASP A 69 -3.50 18.39 6.92
N GLU A 70 -3.70 19.57 7.53
CA GLU A 70 -2.72 20.66 7.68
C GLU A 70 -2.07 21.09 6.36
N GLY A 71 -2.92 21.28 5.35
CA GLY A 71 -2.51 21.75 4.02
C GLY A 71 -1.92 20.67 3.12
N THR A 72 -2.06 19.39 3.48
CA THR A 72 -1.81 18.27 2.56
C THR A 72 -2.71 18.36 1.34
N TYR A 73 -3.98 18.72 1.56
CA TYR A 73 -5.00 18.90 0.52
C TYR A 73 -5.44 20.36 0.42
N THR A 74 -5.77 20.79 -0.80
CA THR A 74 -6.43 22.07 -1.09
C THR A 74 -7.93 21.87 -1.32
N ASN A 75 -8.31 20.78 -1.98
CA ASN A 75 -9.70 20.44 -2.26
C ASN A 75 -9.86 18.90 -2.30
N THR A 76 -10.38 18.36 -1.20
CA THR A 76 -10.55 16.91 -1.03
C THR A 76 -11.49 16.28 -2.05
N SER A 77 -12.49 17.02 -2.56
CA SER A 77 -13.39 16.49 -3.62
C SER A 77 -12.68 16.20 -4.94
N VAL A 78 -11.51 16.80 -5.18
CA VAL A 78 -10.68 16.56 -6.36
C VAL A 78 -9.51 15.63 -6.03
N GLU A 79 -8.81 15.92 -4.93
CA GLU A 79 -7.57 15.23 -4.59
C GLU A 79 -7.81 13.83 -4.02
N TYR A 80 -8.95 13.57 -3.37
CA TYR A 80 -9.25 12.22 -2.85
C TYR A 80 -9.44 11.20 -3.98
N PRO A 81 -10.26 11.45 -5.02
CA PRO A 81 -10.35 10.55 -6.18
C PRO A 81 -9.04 10.39 -6.93
N TYR A 82 -8.24 11.46 -7.06
CA TYR A 82 -6.91 11.39 -7.65
C TYR A 82 -5.99 10.45 -6.85
N LEU A 83 -5.89 10.69 -5.53
CA LEU A 83 -5.04 9.91 -4.64
C LEU A 83 -5.48 8.45 -4.59
N HIS A 84 -6.79 8.17 -4.47
CA HIS A 84 -7.33 6.80 -4.52
C HIS A 84 -6.90 6.03 -5.78
N ASN A 85 -6.82 6.70 -6.93
CA ASN A 85 -6.39 6.07 -8.18
C ASN A 85 -4.87 5.93 -8.31
N GLU A 86 -4.10 6.91 -7.82
CA GLU A 86 -2.64 6.84 -7.77
C GLU A 86 -2.16 5.72 -6.84
N THR A 87 -2.75 5.64 -5.65
CA THR A 87 -2.29 4.71 -4.62
C THR A 87 -2.69 3.27 -4.86
N LYS A 88 -3.40 2.98 -5.96
CA LYS A 88 -3.53 1.61 -6.53
C LYS A 88 -2.20 1.07 -7.04
N TYR A 89 -1.26 1.94 -7.36
CA TYR A 89 0.01 1.58 -7.99
C TYR A 89 1.24 2.15 -7.28
N LEU A 90 1.07 3.23 -6.50
CA LEU A 90 2.15 3.94 -5.83
C LEU A 90 1.99 3.90 -4.32
N ALA A 91 3.13 3.95 -3.63
CA ALA A 91 3.17 3.93 -2.18
C ALA A 91 2.40 5.10 -1.55
N MET A 92 1.72 4.81 -0.44
CA MET A 92 1.06 5.78 0.43
C MET A 92 1.37 5.47 1.88
N GLY A 93 1.63 6.51 2.66
CA GLY A 93 1.77 6.42 4.10
C GLY A 93 1.88 7.82 4.69
N GLY A 94 2.31 7.93 5.93
CA GLY A 94 2.29 9.21 6.60
C GLY A 94 2.37 9.12 8.11
N GLU A 95 1.89 10.17 8.76
CA GLU A 95 1.80 10.31 10.20
C GLU A 95 0.56 11.10 10.62
N THR A 96 0.22 11.03 11.90
CA THR A 96 -0.82 11.86 12.54
C THR A 96 -0.16 12.98 13.34
N CYS A 97 -0.78 14.15 13.44
CA CYS A 97 -0.15 15.29 14.12
C CYS A 97 -1.02 16.04 15.13
N ALA A 98 -2.35 15.97 15.02
CA ALA A 98 -3.28 16.66 15.92
C ALA A 98 -4.62 15.90 16.04
N LEU A 99 -5.26 16.00 17.20
CA LEU A 99 -6.62 15.47 17.42
C LEU A 99 -7.66 16.33 16.69
N ASN A 100 -8.61 15.68 16.03
CA ASN A 100 -9.72 16.34 15.34
C ASN A 100 -10.93 15.40 15.25
N PRO A 101 -11.59 15.02 16.36
CA PRO A 101 -12.79 14.21 16.30
C PRO A 101 -13.92 14.93 15.55
N PRO A 102 -14.73 14.25 14.72
CA PRO A 102 -14.73 12.79 14.52
C PRO A 102 -13.79 12.30 13.40
N ARG A 103 -12.95 13.16 12.80
CA ARG A 103 -11.99 12.74 11.74
C ARG A 103 -10.96 11.78 12.30
N THR A 104 -10.44 12.03 13.50
CA THR A 104 -9.48 11.14 14.19
C THR A 104 -10.14 9.95 14.89
N ASP A 105 -11.43 9.68 14.68
CA ASP A 105 -12.08 8.50 15.24
C ASP A 105 -11.79 7.25 14.39
N CYS A 106 -11.85 6.08 15.02
CA CYS A 106 -11.55 4.79 14.39
C CYS A 106 -12.29 4.54 13.06
N SER A 107 -13.58 4.92 12.98
CA SER A 107 -14.37 4.74 11.77
C SER A 107 -13.76 5.49 10.57
N LYS A 108 -13.37 6.75 10.79
CA LYS A 108 -12.76 7.55 9.72
C LYS A 108 -11.34 7.10 9.40
N ALA A 109 -10.52 6.85 10.42
CA ALA A 109 -9.17 6.32 10.22
C ALA A 109 -9.17 5.04 9.37
N LEU A 110 -9.94 4.02 9.75
CA LEU A 110 -10.01 2.76 9.01
C LEU A 110 -10.53 2.96 7.58
N SER A 111 -11.52 3.84 7.39
CA SER A 111 -12.09 4.09 6.06
C SER A 111 -11.09 4.75 5.11
N GLU A 112 -10.33 5.76 5.56
CA GLU A 112 -9.40 6.51 4.71
C GLU A 112 -8.07 5.77 4.51
N LEU A 113 -7.57 5.06 5.54
CA LEU A 113 -6.41 4.16 5.40
C LEU A 113 -6.66 3.11 4.31
N LYS A 114 -7.86 2.51 4.31
CA LYS A 114 -8.29 1.56 3.28
C LYS A 114 -8.45 2.23 1.92
N TYR A 115 -9.17 3.36 1.86
CA TYR A 115 -9.48 4.03 0.60
C TYR A 115 -8.23 4.52 -0.14
N PHE A 116 -7.20 4.93 0.59
CA PHE A 116 -5.93 5.39 0.02
C PHE A 116 -4.82 4.34 0.04
N HIS A 117 -5.12 3.07 0.36
CA HIS A 117 -4.16 1.97 0.27
C HIS A 117 -2.88 2.17 1.11
N TRP A 118 -3.04 2.66 2.34
CA TRP A 118 -1.91 3.00 3.21
C TRP A 118 -1.04 1.79 3.53
N SER A 119 0.27 2.01 3.50
CA SER A 119 1.27 0.95 3.66
C SER A 119 2.15 1.09 4.89
N TYR A 120 2.19 2.28 5.47
CA TYR A 120 2.82 2.54 6.76
C TYR A 120 2.15 3.74 7.43
N LEU A 121 2.28 3.80 8.76
CA LEU A 121 1.90 4.94 9.58
C LEU A 121 3.02 5.14 10.60
N ASN A 122 3.60 6.34 10.67
CA ASN A 122 4.59 6.69 11.68
C ASN A 122 3.96 6.66 13.06
N THR A 123 4.64 6.05 14.02
CA THR A 123 4.18 5.92 15.41
C THR A 123 4.88 6.84 16.39
N ASP A 124 5.93 7.53 15.96
CA ASP A 124 6.88 8.15 16.87
C ASP A 124 6.57 9.65 17.10
N TYR A 125 5.88 10.28 16.14
CA TYR A 125 5.41 11.67 16.26
C TYR A 125 4.02 11.74 16.91
N ASN A 126 3.79 12.81 17.72
CA ASN A 126 2.59 13.10 18.52
C ASN A 126 1.59 11.93 18.70
N SER A 127 1.79 11.13 19.76
CA SER A 127 1.06 9.89 19.99
C SER A 127 -0.42 10.04 20.38
N ASP A 128 -0.95 11.24 20.56
CA ASP A 128 -2.31 11.42 21.10
C ASP A 128 -3.40 10.84 20.19
N VAL A 129 -3.27 10.99 18.86
CA VAL A 129 -4.19 10.35 17.90
C VAL A 129 -4.07 8.82 17.97
N LEU A 130 -2.85 8.30 18.10
CA LEU A 130 -2.60 6.86 18.19
C LEU A 130 -3.14 6.27 19.49
N LYS A 131 -3.05 6.99 20.61
CA LYS A 131 -3.73 6.63 21.87
C LYS A 131 -5.23 6.53 21.67
N GLY A 132 -5.83 7.46 20.92
CA GLY A 132 -7.24 7.41 20.53
C GLY A 132 -7.60 6.15 19.73
N PHE A 133 -6.76 5.74 18.79
CA PHE A 133 -6.94 4.49 18.04
C PHE A 133 -6.79 3.23 18.91
N ILE A 134 -5.93 3.27 19.93
CA ILE A 134 -5.76 2.18 20.91
C ILE A 134 -7.01 2.11 21.80
N SER A 135 -7.42 3.22 22.43
CA SER A 135 -8.58 3.26 23.31
C SER A 135 -9.89 2.98 22.55
N GLY A 136 -9.97 3.36 21.27
CA GLY A 136 -11.09 3.06 20.38
C GLY A 136 -11.06 1.64 19.79
N GLY A 137 -10.03 0.84 20.07
CA GLY A 137 -9.95 -0.58 19.70
C GLY A 137 -9.61 -0.88 18.23
N CYS A 138 -9.26 0.12 17.42
CA CYS A 138 -8.97 -0.08 15.99
C CYS A 138 -7.48 -0.23 15.66
N MET A 139 -6.57 0.10 16.58
CA MET A 139 -5.12 0.04 16.32
C MET A 139 -4.65 -1.35 15.83
N ASP A 140 -5.18 -2.43 16.39
CA ASP A 140 -4.82 -3.80 15.95
C ASP A 140 -5.27 -4.07 14.51
N GLN A 141 -6.44 -3.56 14.12
CA GLN A 141 -6.90 -3.66 12.74
C GLN A 141 -6.03 -2.80 11.81
N ILE A 142 -5.62 -1.61 12.22
CA ILE A 142 -4.70 -0.74 11.47
C ILE A 142 -3.39 -1.50 11.24
N LYS A 143 -2.73 -1.99 12.29
CA LYS A 143 -1.47 -2.75 12.20
C LYS A 143 -1.58 -3.96 11.26
N LYS A 144 -2.69 -4.70 11.32
CA LYS A 144 -2.94 -5.87 10.47
C LYS A 144 -3.22 -5.53 9.00
N SER A 145 -3.60 -4.29 8.72
CA SER A 145 -4.06 -3.86 7.40
C SER A 145 -3.09 -2.93 6.68
N LEU A 146 -2.12 -2.35 7.39
CA LEU A 146 -0.96 -1.71 6.77
C LEU A 146 -0.05 -2.81 6.17
N GLY A 147 0.36 -2.67 4.93
CA GLY A 147 1.24 -3.63 4.27
C GLY A 147 0.49 -4.73 3.50
N TYR A 148 1.20 -5.83 3.24
CA TYR A 148 0.61 -7.04 2.67
C TYR A 148 0.10 -7.97 3.75
N ARG A 149 -1.05 -8.57 3.50
CA ARG A 149 -1.57 -9.70 4.26
C ARG A 149 -2.08 -10.74 3.28
N PHE A 150 -1.22 -11.71 2.98
CA PHE A 150 -1.58 -12.81 2.11
C PHE A 150 -2.43 -13.83 2.89
N GLU A 151 -3.65 -14.00 2.42
CA GLU A 151 -4.63 -14.94 2.93
C GLU A 151 -4.80 -16.06 1.91
N LEU A 152 -4.58 -17.30 2.33
CA LEU A 152 -4.92 -18.46 1.52
C LEU A 152 -6.46 -18.59 1.48
N VAL A 153 -7.03 -18.46 0.29
CA VAL A 153 -8.48 -18.55 0.05
C VAL A 153 -8.88 -19.99 -0.24
N ASN A 154 -8.10 -20.68 -1.09
CA ASN A 154 -8.36 -22.07 -1.46
C ASN A 154 -7.05 -22.75 -1.86
N GLY A 155 -7.00 -24.09 -1.74
CA GLY A 155 -5.89 -24.90 -2.23
C GLY A 155 -6.40 -26.23 -2.78
N THR A 156 -5.92 -26.62 -3.96
CA THR A 156 -6.11 -27.96 -4.51
C THR A 156 -4.78 -28.70 -4.53
N PHE A 157 -4.77 -29.91 -3.99
CA PHE A 157 -3.61 -30.79 -3.91
C PHE A 157 -4.04 -32.24 -4.10
N THR A 158 -3.12 -33.10 -4.52
CA THR A 158 -3.39 -34.53 -4.66
C THR A 158 -3.52 -35.19 -3.28
N GLN A 159 -4.43 -36.16 -3.15
CA GLN A 159 -4.60 -36.92 -1.90
C GLN A 159 -3.46 -37.92 -1.65
N SER A 160 -2.70 -38.24 -2.70
CA SER A 160 -1.53 -39.12 -2.64
C SER A 160 -0.40 -38.54 -3.50
N ALA A 161 0.84 -38.81 -3.09
CA ALA A 161 2.05 -38.48 -3.84
C ALA A 161 3.11 -39.54 -3.55
N ASN A 162 3.96 -39.82 -4.53
CA ASN A 162 5.09 -40.73 -4.32
C ASN A 162 6.17 -40.04 -3.49
N ILE A 163 6.85 -40.77 -2.61
CA ILE A 163 8.03 -40.28 -1.90
C ILE A 163 9.09 -39.88 -2.95
N GLY A 164 9.63 -38.66 -2.84
CA GLY A 164 10.56 -38.09 -3.82
C GLY A 164 9.91 -37.65 -5.13
N GLY A 165 8.59 -37.79 -5.30
CA GLY A 165 7.85 -37.32 -6.45
C GLY A 165 7.38 -35.87 -6.33
N SER A 166 7.10 -35.24 -7.47
CA SER A 166 6.36 -33.97 -7.53
C SER A 166 4.86 -34.24 -7.60
N PHE A 167 4.05 -33.33 -7.03
CA PHE A 167 2.60 -33.37 -7.18
C PHE A 167 2.06 -31.97 -7.49
N PRO A 168 0.92 -31.87 -8.21
CA PRO A 168 0.32 -30.59 -8.51
C PRO A 168 -0.28 -29.95 -7.26
N LEU A 169 0.09 -28.71 -7.00
CA LEU A 169 -0.46 -27.83 -5.97
C LEU A 169 -0.94 -26.55 -6.65
N ALA A 170 -2.21 -26.19 -6.48
CA ALA A 170 -2.71 -24.87 -6.87
C ALA A 170 -3.26 -24.15 -5.64
N LEU A 171 -2.78 -22.93 -5.39
CA LEU A 171 -3.22 -22.10 -4.27
C LEU A 171 -3.85 -20.82 -4.82
N THR A 172 -5.01 -20.45 -4.30
CA THR A 172 -5.60 -19.12 -4.50
C THR A 172 -5.27 -18.27 -3.29
N ILE A 173 -4.44 -17.25 -3.47
CA ILE A 173 -4.02 -16.33 -2.40
C ILE A 173 -4.55 -14.94 -2.70
N ARG A 174 -5.12 -14.28 -1.69
CA ARG A 174 -5.59 -12.89 -1.75
C ARG A 174 -4.76 -12.01 -0.84
N ASN A 175 -4.41 -10.79 -1.27
CA ASN A 175 -3.97 -9.76 -0.34
C ASN A 175 -5.20 -9.10 0.30
N SER A 176 -5.45 -9.33 1.59
CA SER A 176 -6.60 -8.76 2.30
C SER A 176 -6.29 -7.43 3.02
N ALA A 177 -5.04 -6.98 2.99
CA ALA A 177 -4.60 -5.70 3.55
C ALA A 177 -4.68 -4.57 2.52
N TYR A 178 -4.35 -3.34 2.94
CA TYR A 178 -4.52 -2.12 2.16
C TYR A 178 -3.45 -1.95 1.06
N SER A 179 -2.23 -2.46 1.25
CA SER A 179 -1.09 -2.07 0.41
C SER A 179 -1.10 -2.62 -1.00
N VAL A 180 -0.43 -1.86 -1.86
CA VAL A 180 -0.21 -2.13 -3.28
C VAL A 180 1.19 -2.66 -3.54
N ARG A 181 1.48 -3.03 -4.80
CA ARG A 181 2.79 -3.55 -5.23
C ARG A 181 3.94 -2.59 -4.89
N MET A 182 4.78 -2.96 -3.93
CA MET A 182 5.99 -2.22 -3.54
C MET A 182 7.21 -2.97 -4.09
N ALA A 183 7.65 -2.62 -5.30
CA ALA A 183 8.91 -3.07 -5.90
C ALA A 183 9.15 -4.59 -6.08
N ASN A 184 8.15 -5.45 -5.81
CA ASN A 184 8.28 -6.88 -6.02
C ASN A 184 8.34 -7.20 -7.52
N ASN A 185 9.52 -7.56 -8.03
CA ASN A 185 9.69 -8.00 -9.41
C ASN A 185 9.19 -9.44 -9.57
N ASN A 186 8.54 -9.73 -10.70
CA ASN A 186 8.01 -11.06 -11.05
C ASN A 186 6.95 -11.64 -10.12
N LEU A 187 6.41 -10.86 -9.17
CA LEU A 187 5.34 -11.32 -8.29
C LEU A 187 3.95 -10.82 -8.66
N TRP A 188 3.78 -9.77 -9.47
CA TRP A 188 2.45 -9.20 -9.70
C TRP A 188 1.80 -9.71 -10.99
N GLU A 189 0.57 -10.20 -10.89
CA GLU A 189 -0.23 -10.65 -12.04
C GLU A 189 -1.29 -9.57 -12.41
N PRO A 190 -1.16 -8.92 -13.58
CA PRO A 190 -1.93 -7.74 -13.92
C PRO A 190 -3.40 -8.00 -14.28
N ASN A 191 -3.78 -9.21 -14.70
CA ASN A 191 -5.15 -9.54 -15.10
C ASN A 191 -6.05 -9.85 -13.90
N THR A 192 -5.46 -10.39 -12.84
CA THR A 192 -6.15 -10.83 -11.62
C THR A 192 -5.96 -9.88 -10.45
N GLY A 193 -4.92 -9.03 -10.48
CA GLY A 193 -4.59 -8.11 -9.39
C GLY A 193 -3.99 -8.80 -8.17
N TYR A 194 -3.47 -10.02 -8.32
CA TYR A 194 -2.84 -10.79 -7.24
C TYR A 194 -1.32 -10.75 -7.31
N ASN A 195 -0.67 -10.99 -6.16
CA ASN A 195 0.74 -11.33 -6.14
C ASN A 195 0.88 -12.86 -6.33
N ASN A 196 1.38 -13.31 -7.48
CA ASN A 196 1.97 -14.63 -7.66
C ASN A 196 3.30 -14.72 -6.91
N LEU A 197 3.32 -15.41 -5.78
CA LEU A 197 4.49 -15.51 -4.91
C LEU A 197 5.58 -16.48 -5.43
N ASN A 198 5.38 -17.11 -6.60
CA ASN A 198 6.30 -18.08 -7.22
C ASN A 198 6.77 -19.20 -6.28
N PHE A 199 5.96 -19.58 -5.29
CA PHE A 199 6.30 -20.69 -4.41
C PHE A 199 6.20 -22.03 -5.15
N THR A 200 7.29 -22.79 -5.12
CA THR A 200 7.30 -24.22 -5.45
C THR A 200 7.44 -24.97 -4.14
N MET A 201 6.51 -25.88 -3.84
CA MET A 201 6.53 -26.66 -2.60
C MET A 201 7.02 -28.08 -2.92
N THR A 202 8.14 -28.49 -2.32
CA THR A 202 8.69 -29.84 -2.47
C THR A 202 8.56 -30.59 -1.14
N LEU A 203 7.89 -31.75 -1.14
CA LEU A 203 7.77 -32.59 0.06
C LEU A 203 9.08 -33.33 0.30
N ALA A 204 9.85 -32.89 1.30
CA ALA A 204 11.08 -33.58 1.70
C ALA A 204 10.81 -34.81 2.58
N ASN A 205 9.69 -34.86 3.31
CA ASN A 205 9.23 -36.01 4.11
C ASN A 205 7.70 -35.95 4.29
N ALA A 206 6.98 -36.96 3.78
CA ALA A 206 5.53 -37.07 3.97
C ALA A 206 5.22 -38.09 5.09
N GLN A 207 4.68 -37.62 6.22
CA GLN A 207 3.90 -38.44 7.14
C GLN A 207 2.45 -37.98 6.99
N LEU A 208 1.66 -38.73 6.21
CA LEU A 208 0.20 -38.55 6.13
C LEU A 208 -0.40 -39.22 7.37
N ASP A 209 -0.61 -38.46 8.44
CA ASP A 209 -1.44 -38.94 9.55
C ASP A 209 -2.92 -38.86 9.15
N MET A 210 -3.47 -40.00 8.71
CA MET A 210 -4.89 -40.16 8.41
C MET A 210 -5.73 -40.57 9.63
N SER A 211 -5.28 -40.34 10.86
CA SER A 211 -5.98 -40.77 12.08
C SER A 211 -7.17 -39.88 12.50
N LYS A 212 -8.06 -39.48 11.59
CA LYS A 212 -9.44 -39.10 11.95
C LYS A 212 -10.46 -39.62 10.94
N LYS A 213 -10.65 -40.94 10.94
CA LYS A 213 -11.95 -41.56 10.60
C LYS A 213 -12.75 -41.75 11.90
N LYS A 214 -13.85 -41.02 12.04
CA LYS A 214 -15.08 -41.49 12.68
C LYS A 214 -16.24 -40.91 11.90
#